data_AF-A0A919N871-F1
#
_entry.id   AF-A0A919N871-F1
#
_cell.length_a   1.000
_cell.length_b   1.000
_cell.length_c   1.000
_cell.angle_alpha   90.00
_cell.angle_beta   90.00
_cell.angle_gamma   90.00
#
_symmetry.space_group_name_H-M   'P 1'
#
loop_
_entity.id
_entity.type
_entity.pdbx_description
1 polymer ?
#
loop_
_entity_poly.entity_id
_entity_poly.type
_entity_poly.pdbx_seq_one_letter_code
_entity_poly.pdbx_strand_id
1 'polypeptide(L)'
;MLDALAARDIAQVFRLIQRETRVSQTHLGVATGLSQAQVSEIIGGGRRVSSIDVLTRISTGLCMPSEARVVLLLGDRSHGIAPTTTPSGDVIAAQPAPYAQALAEEAQAERYADVEAVYPSRSEFTSKMPPHALFDCATDIRAVGLSLNLICQQYADSQLAQLVANGARLRLLFLDPAGGAMRQREIEEDMTAGNLGALTTLNLQGLLRVRDRLPADIRDRIEVATYDQTIRVNITLINDSLCIAQQYLPHARGVESPTMVIRKRWPAAGLYHVFERTFDELWSGGQPR
;
A
#
# COMPACT_ATOMS: atom_id res chain seq x y z
N MET A 1 22.70 -7.30 24.98
CA MET A 1 21.22 -7.25 25.01
C MET A 1 20.64 -7.45 23.63
N LEU A 2 21.06 -6.66 22.63
CA LEU A 2 20.57 -6.78 21.24
C LEU A 2 20.76 -8.18 20.63
N ASP A 3 21.91 -8.84 20.84
CA ASP A 3 22.11 -10.21 20.35
C ASP A 3 21.14 -11.22 20.97
N ALA A 4 20.82 -11.04 22.25
CA ALA A 4 19.86 -11.89 22.95
C ALA A 4 18.43 -11.67 22.44
N LEU A 5 18.07 -10.42 22.12
CA LEU A 5 16.78 -10.09 21.51
C LEU A 5 16.67 -10.67 20.10
N ALA A 6 17.69 -10.49 19.26
CA ALA A 6 17.71 -10.99 17.88
C ALA A 6 17.65 -12.53 17.85
N ALA A 7 18.36 -13.21 18.75
CA ALA A 7 18.30 -14.66 18.88
C ALA A 7 17.03 -15.18 19.60
N ARG A 8 16.14 -14.28 20.05
CA ARG A 8 15.00 -14.59 20.93
C ARG A 8 15.39 -15.39 22.18
N ASP A 9 16.61 -15.17 22.67
CA ASP A 9 17.14 -15.80 23.88
C ASP A 9 16.60 -15.07 25.13
N ILE A 10 15.35 -15.37 25.47
CA ILE A 10 14.68 -14.80 26.65
C ILE A 10 15.42 -15.14 27.95
N ALA A 11 16.09 -16.30 28.02
CA ALA A 11 16.89 -16.67 29.18
C ALA A 11 18.01 -15.65 29.38
N GLN A 12 18.73 -15.33 28.31
CA GLN A 12 19.79 -14.32 28.35
C GLN A 12 19.25 -12.90 28.59
N VAL A 13 18.09 -12.55 28.03
CA VAL A 13 17.43 -11.25 28.32
C VAL A 13 17.11 -11.12 29.81
N PHE A 14 16.48 -12.13 30.41
CA PHE A 14 16.16 -12.09 31.85
C PHE A 14 17.41 -12.05 32.72
N ARG A 15 18.45 -12.84 32.42
CA ARG A 15 19.72 -12.78 33.17
C ARG A 15 20.36 -11.40 33.11
N LEU A 16 20.35 -10.76 31.93
CA LEU A 16 20.85 -9.39 31.78
C LEU A 16 20.04 -8.41 32.63
N ILE A 17 18.70 -8.46 32.59
CA ILE A 17 17.85 -7.57 33.40
C ILE A 17 18.08 -7.76 34.90
N GLN A 18 18.18 -9.02 35.37
CA GLN A 18 18.46 -9.30 36.77
C GLN A 18 19.83 -8.79 37.20
N ARG A 19 20.84 -8.89 36.33
CA ARG A 19 22.18 -8.38 36.62
C ARG A 19 22.19 -6.86 36.79
N GLU A 20 21.51 -6.14 35.90
CA GLU A 20 21.53 -4.67 35.90
C GLU A 20 20.57 -4.05 36.93
N THR A 21 19.43 -4.68 37.22
CA THR A 21 18.38 -4.11 38.09
C THR A 21 18.21 -4.82 39.43
N ARG A 22 18.86 -5.97 39.63
CA ARG A 22 18.71 -6.86 40.81
C ARG A 22 17.27 -7.32 41.08
N VAL A 23 16.41 -7.26 40.07
CA VAL A 23 15.01 -7.68 40.18
C VAL A 23 14.90 -9.19 40.44
N SER A 24 13.98 -9.57 41.34
CA SER A 24 13.70 -10.98 41.62
C SER A 24 12.95 -11.66 40.48
N GLN A 25 13.04 -12.99 40.38
CA GLN A 25 12.28 -13.75 39.38
C GLN A 25 10.77 -13.62 39.59
N THR A 26 10.32 -13.46 40.84
CA THR A 26 8.91 -13.18 41.15
C THR A 26 8.47 -11.85 40.56
N HIS A 27 9.28 -10.79 40.69
CA HIS A 27 8.97 -9.50 40.09
C HIS A 27 8.99 -9.55 38.55
N LEU A 28 9.93 -10.28 37.94
CA LEU A 28 9.92 -10.52 36.50
C LEU A 28 8.66 -11.27 36.05
N GLY A 29 8.22 -12.25 36.84
CA GLY A 29 6.98 -12.97 36.59
C GLY A 29 5.77 -12.04 36.57
N VAL A 30 5.60 -11.22 37.62
CA VAL A 30 4.52 -10.23 37.71
C VAL A 30 4.54 -9.27 36.52
N ALA A 31 5.72 -8.71 36.19
CA ALA A 31 5.85 -7.75 35.10
C ALA A 31 5.48 -8.37 33.74
N THR A 32 5.90 -9.61 33.47
CA THR A 32 5.71 -10.28 32.16
C THR A 32 4.45 -11.16 32.09
N GLY A 33 3.70 -11.23 33.19
CA GLY A 33 2.56 -12.14 33.40
C GLY A 33 2.94 -13.63 33.51
N LEU A 34 4.23 -13.96 33.64
CA LEU A 34 4.70 -15.34 33.83
C LEU A 34 4.66 -15.72 35.31
N SER A 35 4.52 -17.01 35.63
CA SER A 35 4.75 -17.45 37.01
C SER A 35 6.25 -17.44 37.34
N GLN A 36 6.62 -17.31 38.63
CA GLN A 36 8.03 -17.37 39.03
C GLN A 36 8.69 -18.69 38.62
N ALA A 37 7.96 -19.82 38.70
CA ALA A 37 8.45 -21.11 38.25
C ALA A 37 8.76 -21.13 36.74
N GLN A 38 7.91 -20.52 35.92
CA GLN A 38 8.14 -20.38 34.47
C GLN A 38 9.37 -19.50 34.16
N VAL A 39 9.56 -18.40 34.90
CA VAL A 39 10.74 -17.54 34.77
C VAL A 39 12.01 -18.32 35.14
N SER A 40 11.97 -19.09 36.22
CA SER A 40 13.10 -19.95 36.64
C SER A 40 13.45 -21.00 35.58
N GLU A 41 12.44 -21.67 35.01
CA GLU A 41 12.61 -22.69 33.97
C GLU A 41 13.21 -22.11 32.67
N ILE A 42 12.80 -20.89 32.29
CA ILE A 42 13.36 -20.17 31.15
C ILE A 42 14.82 -19.80 31.43
N ILE A 43 15.13 -19.21 32.59
CA ILE A 43 16.50 -18.83 32.96
C ILE A 43 17.42 -20.05 33.09
N GLY A 44 16.90 -21.17 33.59
CA GLY A 44 17.62 -22.45 33.67
C GLY A 44 17.81 -23.14 32.32
N GLY A 45 17.19 -22.64 31.25
CA GLY A 45 17.27 -23.23 29.91
C GLY A 45 16.38 -24.45 29.69
N GLY A 46 15.56 -24.83 30.67
CA GLY A 46 14.60 -25.93 30.57
C GLY A 46 13.43 -25.64 29.63
N ARG A 47 13.15 -24.35 29.38
CA ARG A 47 12.09 -23.91 28.47
C ARG A 47 12.53 -22.77 27.56
N ARG A 48 12.37 -22.96 26.26
CA ARG A 48 12.51 -21.90 25.25
C ARG A 48 11.17 -21.22 24.98
N VAL A 49 11.18 -19.90 24.84
CA VAL A 49 10.00 -19.11 24.50
C VAL A 49 9.93 -18.93 22.99
N SER A 50 9.00 -19.62 22.33
CA SER A 50 8.79 -19.53 20.88
C SER A 50 7.46 -18.88 20.48
N SER A 51 6.48 -18.85 21.38
CA SER A 51 5.16 -18.29 21.11
C SER A 51 5.21 -16.76 21.04
N ILE A 52 4.65 -16.21 19.96
CA ILE A 52 4.54 -14.77 19.73
C ILE A 52 3.73 -14.07 20.81
N ASP A 53 2.68 -14.72 21.34
CA ASP A 53 1.84 -14.15 22.40
C ASP A 53 2.64 -13.97 23.70
N VAL A 54 3.50 -14.94 24.01
CA VAL A 54 4.37 -14.89 25.19
C VAL A 54 5.46 -13.83 25.01
N LEU A 55 6.07 -13.75 23.83
CA LEU A 55 7.06 -12.71 23.51
C LEU A 55 6.45 -11.30 23.60
N THR A 56 5.22 -11.14 23.11
CA THR A 56 4.49 -9.86 23.16
C THR A 56 4.23 -9.43 24.60
N ARG A 57 3.75 -10.35 25.45
CA ARG A 57 3.54 -10.09 26.89
C ARG A 57 4.83 -9.73 27.62
N ILE A 58 5.93 -10.43 27.33
CA ILE A 58 7.25 -10.11 27.89
C ILE A 58 7.70 -8.72 27.46
N SER A 59 7.54 -8.37 26.17
CA SER A 59 7.95 -7.08 25.63
C SER A 59 7.17 -5.90 26.22
N THR A 60 5.86 -6.08 26.42
CA THR A 60 4.99 -5.11 27.07
C THR A 60 5.31 -4.99 28.56
N GLY A 61 5.46 -6.12 29.24
CA GLY A 61 5.75 -6.19 30.68
C GLY A 61 7.08 -5.57 31.09
N LEU A 62 8.08 -5.64 30.21
CA LEU A 62 9.38 -5.02 30.40
C LEU A 62 9.43 -3.57 29.90
N CYS A 63 8.30 -3.01 29.43
CA CYS A 63 8.22 -1.69 28.82
C CYS A 63 9.31 -1.45 27.76
N MET A 64 9.60 -2.46 26.94
CA MET A 64 10.70 -2.38 25.97
C MET A 64 10.51 -1.19 25.03
N PRO A 65 11.56 -0.41 24.72
CA PRO A 65 11.55 0.56 23.63
C PRO A 65 11.20 -0.10 22.29
N SER A 66 10.62 0.67 21.37
CA SER A 66 10.12 0.17 20.08
C SER A 66 11.18 -0.61 19.31
N GLU A 67 12.42 -0.14 19.31
CA GLU A 67 13.56 -0.72 18.61
C GLU A 67 13.88 -2.11 19.17
N ALA A 68 13.84 -2.26 20.50
CA ALA A 68 14.07 -3.54 21.16
C ALA A 68 12.93 -4.55 20.89
N ARG A 69 11.68 -4.07 20.78
CA ARG A 69 10.54 -4.92 20.42
C ARG A 69 10.66 -5.46 19.00
N VAL A 70 11.04 -4.60 18.06
CA VAL A 70 11.22 -4.98 16.65
C VAL A 70 12.32 -6.04 16.52
N VAL A 71 13.48 -5.83 17.16
CA VAL A 71 14.58 -6.81 17.16
C VAL A 71 14.13 -8.15 17.77
N LEU A 72 13.38 -8.14 18.87
CA LEU A 72 12.88 -9.37 19.51
C LEU A 72 11.87 -10.12 18.64
N LEU A 73 10.91 -9.41 18.05
CA LEU A 73 9.80 -10.03 17.33
C LEU A 73 10.19 -10.45 15.91
N LEU A 74 11.11 -9.74 15.26
CA LEU A 74 11.58 -10.10 13.91
C LEU A 74 12.83 -10.98 13.92
N GLY A 75 13.63 -10.94 14.99
CA GLY A 75 14.84 -11.75 15.13
C GLY A 75 16.05 -11.23 14.34
N ASP A 76 16.08 -9.94 14.00
CA ASP A 76 17.15 -9.33 13.21
C ASP A 76 17.69 -8.06 13.89
N ARG A 77 19.01 -8.01 14.07
CA ARG A 77 19.76 -6.88 14.66
C ARG A 77 19.70 -5.62 13.81
N SER A 78 19.44 -5.75 12.50
CA SER A 78 19.51 -4.65 11.52
C SER A 78 18.40 -3.62 11.72
N HIS A 79 17.38 -3.94 12.52
CA HIS A 79 16.22 -3.09 12.79
C HIS A 79 16.31 -2.29 14.11
N GLY A 80 17.44 -2.35 14.82
CA GLY A 80 17.60 -1.76 16.16
C GLY A 80 18.43 -0.47 16.25
N ILE A 81 18.80 0.14 15.12
CA ILE A 81 19.66 1.33 15.10
C ILE A 81 18.86 2.52 14.56
N ALA A 82 18.37 3.37 15.46
CA ALA A 82 17.89 4.72 15.16
C ALA A 82 18.76 5.76 15.90
N PRO A 83 18.89 7.01 15.39
CA PRO A 83 19.82 8.00 15.94
C PRO A 83 19.37 8.55 17.30
N THR A 84 20.33 8.75 18.19
CA THR A 84 20.16 9.21 19.58
C THR A 84 19.72 10.68 19.65
N THR A 85 18.66 11.00 20.40
CA THR A 85 18.28 12.38 20.77
C THR A 85 18.71 12.72 22.20
N THR A 86 19.23 13.94 22.39
CA THR A 86 19.79 14.46 23.65
C THR A 86 18.68 14.93 24.62
N PRO A 87 18.87 14.82 25.95
CA PRO A 87 17.84 15.18 26.92
C PRO A 87 17.98 16.64 27.35
N SER A 88 17.11 17.52 26.87
CA SER A 88 16.78 18.79 27.54
C SER A 88 15.41 19.24 27.05
N GLY A 89 14.42 19.06 27.92
CA GLY A 89 13.07 19.52 27.68
C GLY A 89 13.00 21.02 27.82
N ASP A 90 12.83 21.71 26.70
CA ASP A 90 12.18 23.01 26.62
C ASP A 90 11.36 23.04 25.32
N VAL A 91 10.07 23.35 25.46
CA VAL A 91 9.14 23.55 24.34
C VAL A 91 9.31 24.98 23.84
N ILE A 92 10.00 25.15 22.72
CA ILE A 92 9.81 26.29 21.83
C ILE A 92 9.24 25.74 20.53
N ALA A 93 8.03 26.19 20.19
CA ALA A 93 7.35 25.87 18.96
C ALA A 93 8.16 26.40 17.76
N ALA A 94 9.12 25.60 17.29
CA ALA A 94 9.77 25.83 16.01
C ALA A 94 8.87 25.23 14.92
N GLN A 95 8.35 26.07 14.03
CA GLN A 95 7.88 25.60 12.73
C GLN A 95 8.97 24.70 12.13
N PRO A 96 8.65 23.49 11.63
CA PRO A 96 9.69 22.62 11.14
C PRO A 96 10.37 23.32 9.97
N ALA A 97 11.69 23.52 10.09
CA ALA A 97 12.49 23.90 8.94
C ALA A 97 12.26 22.86 7.82
N PRO A 98 12.34 23.24 6.53
CA PRO A 98 12.10 22.34 5.40
C PRO A 98 12.85 21.00 5.51
N TYR A 99 14.02 21.03 6.15
CA TYR A 99 14.86 19.88 6.45
C TYR A 99 14.23 18.87 7.44
N ALA A 100 13.51 19.33 8.47
CA ALA A 100 12.85 18.46 9.44
C ALA A 100 11.60 17.78 8.85
N GLN A 101 10.89 18.45 7.94
CA GLN A 101 9.82 17.84 7.14
C GLN A 101 10.39 16.80 6.17
N ALA A 102 11.47 17.13 5.44
CA ALA A 102 12.12 16.17 4.55
C ALA A 102 12.61 14.92 5.28
N LEU A 103 13.21 15.06 6.46
CA LEU A 103 13.62 13.91 7.29
C LEU A 103 12.42 13.10 7.81
N ALA A 104 11.30 13.75 8.14
CA ALA A 104 10.08 13.06 8.56
C ALA A 104 9.39 12.33 7.39
N GLU A 105 9.37 12.92 6.20
CA GLU A 105 8.91 12.31 4.95
C GLU A 105 9.80 11.14 4.55
N GLU A 106 11.13 11.28 4.65
CA GLU A 106 12.09 10.19 4.41
C GLU A 106 11.91 9.04 5.40
N ALA A 107 11.70 9.33 6.69
CA ALA A 107 11.44 8.31 7.72
C ALA A 107 10.07 7.64 7.56
N GLN A 108 9.03 8.37 7.16
CA GLN A 108 7.72 7.80 6.83
C GLN A 108 7.78 6.95 5.56
N ALA A 109 8.51 7.39 4.55
CA ALA A 109 8.74 6.62 3.34
C ALA A 109 9.59 5.37 3.62
N GLU A 110 10.58 5.42 4.51
CA GLU A 110 11.26 4.19 4.97
C GLU A 110 10.28 3.20 5.64
N ARG A 111 9.28 3.72 6.36
CA ARG A 111 8.30 2.89 7.07
C ARG A 111 7.28 2.21 6.15
N TYR A 112 6.93 2.81 5.02
CA TYR A 112 5.90 2.29 4.10
C TYR A 112 6.39 2.11 2.65
N ALA A 113 7.70 2.02 2.47
CA ALA A 113 8.40 1.92 1.19
C ALA A 113 8.12 3.10 0.23
N ASP A 114 7.28 2.89 -0.78
CA ASP A 114 6.84 3.90 -1.75
C ASP A 114 5.33 4.19 -1.67
N VAL A 115 4.64 3.70 -0.63
CA VAL A 115 3.26 4.09 -0.34
C VAL A 115 3.25 5.47 0.33
N GLU A 116 2.64 6.44 -0.34
CA GLU A 116 2.46 7.81 0.15
C GLU A 116 1.20 7.95 1.01
N ALA A 117 0.12 7.27 0.62
CA ALA A 117 -1.14 7.31 1.37
C ALA A 117 -1.96 6.03 1.18
N VAL A 118 -2.77 5.71 2.18
CA VAL A 118 -3.79 4.66 2.10
C VAL A 118 -5.12 5.26 2.54
N TYR A 119 -6.13 5.11 1.69
CA TYR A 119 -7.51 5.49 1.97
C TYR A 119 -8.35 4.24 2.17
N PRO A 120 -9.19 4.16 3.22
CA PRO A 120 -10.00 2.99 3.49
C PRO A 120 -11.14 2.78 2.48
N SER A 121 -11.51 3.82 1.71
CA SER A 121 -12.53 3.73 0.67
C SER A 121 -12.17 4.56 -0.56
N ARG A 122 -12.78 4.22 -1.71
CA ARG A 122 -12.61 5.01 -2.95
C ARG A 122 -13.22 6.40 -2.82
N SER A 123 -14.32 6.54 -2.09
CA SER A 123 -14.95 7.85 -1.83
C SER A 123 -14.03 8.80 -1.09
N GLU A 124 -13.33 8.30 -0.06
CA GLU A 124 -12.36 9.12 0.69
C GLU A 124 -11.17 9.49 -0.19
N PHE A 125 -10.63 8.54 -0.95
CA PHE A 125 -9.58 8.80 -1.93
C PHE A 125 -9.98 9.90 -2.91
N THR A 126 -11.12 9.75 -3.60
CA THR A 126 -11.57 10.73 -4.60
C THR A 126 -11.88 12.10 -3.99
N SER A 127 -12.29 12.16 -2.71
CA SER A 127 -12.47 13.43 -2.01
C SER A 127 -11.14 14.14 -1.73
N LYS A 128 -10.05 13.40 -1.50
CA LYS A 128 -8.72 13.96 -1.18
C LYS A 128 -7.87 14.18 -2.43
N MET A 129 -8.06 13.34 -3.43
CA MET A 129 -7.36 13.34 -4.72
C MET A 129 -8.40 13.26 -5.86
N PRO A 130 -9.10 14.37 -6.14
CA PRO A 130 -10.09 14.40 -7.21
C PRO A 130 -9.44 14.24 -8.60
N PRO A 131 -10.19 13.79 -9.62
CA PRO A 131 -9.65 13.51 -10.96
C PRO A 131 -8.85 14.66 -11.58
N HIS A 132 -9.29 15.91 -11.41
CA HIS A 132 -8.56 17.06 -11.93
C HIS A 132 -7.17 17.21 -11.30
N ALA A 133 -7.02 16.91 -10.00
CA ALA A 133 -5.72 16.92 -9.32
C ALA A 133 -4.80 15.80 -9.80
N LEU A 134 -5.36 14.70 -10.31
CA LEU A 134 -4.61 13.57 -10.84
C LEU A 134 -4.22 13.76 -12.32
N PHE A 135 -5.12 14.31 -13.14
CA PHE A 135 -5.03 14.21 -14.59
C PHE A 135 -4.74 15.52 -15.33
N ASP A 136 -5.02 16.70 -14.77
CA ASP A 136 -4.92 17.97 -15.52
C ASP A 136 -3.50 18.28 -16.03
N CYS A 137 -2.48 17.71 -15.40
CA CYS A 137 -1.08 17.83 -15.80
C CYS A 137 -0.46 16.48 -16.20
N ALA A 138 -1.28 15.47 -16.49
CA ALA A 138 -0.78 14.18 -16.92
C ALA A 138 -0.31 14.24 -18.39
N THR A 139 0.87 13.66 -18.64
CA THR A 139 1.48 13.49 -19.96
C THR A 139 1.50 12.01 -20.37
N ASP A 140 1.43 11.08 -19.41
CA ASP A 140 1.23 9.66 -19.62
C ASP A 140 0.22 9.15 -18.60
N ILE A 141 -0.80 8.43 -19.07
CA ILE A 141 -1.76 7.70 -18.24
C ILE A 141 -1.84 6.27 -18.75
N ARG A 142 -1.54 5.32 -17.88
CA ARG A 142 -1.79 3.89 -18.10
C ARG A 142 -2.80 3.43 -17.08
N ALA A 143 -3.91 2.83 -17.51
CA ALA A 143 -4.89 2.32 -16.57
C ALA A 143 -5.40 0.94 -16.98
N VAL A 144 -5.47 0.03 -16.00
CA VAL A 144 -6.13 -1.26 -16.13
C VAL A 144 -7.15 -1.42 -15.02
N GLY A 145 -8.36 -1.82 -15.39
CA GLY A 145 -9.47 -1.85 -14.47
C GLY A 145 -10.68 -2.51 -15.07
N LEU A 146 -11.74 -2.59 -14.27
CA LEU A 146 -13.01 -3.14 -14.72
C LEU A 146 -13.67 -2.20 -15.74
N SER A 147 -14.13 -1.03 -15.28
CA SER A 147 -14.81 -0.03 -16.12
C SER A 147 -14.07 1.31 -16.18
N LEU A 148 -12.90 1.43 -15.55
CA LEU A 148 -12.12 2.67 -15.48
C LEU A 148 -12.93 3.92 -15.06
N ASN A 149 -13.86 3.76 -14.12
CA ASN A 149 -14.83 4.80 -13.70
C ASN A 149 -14.19 6.15 -13.35
N LEU A 150 -13.00 6.15 -12.74
CA LEU A 150 -12.30 7.38 -12.35
C LEU A 150 -12.05 8.30 -13.56
N ILE A 151 -11.68 7.72 -14.71
CA ILE A 151 -11.46 8.45 -15.96
C ILE A 151 -12.79 8.67 -16.68
N CYS A 152 -13.59 7.61 -16.86
CA CYS A 152 -14.76 7.66 -17.74
C CYS A 152 -15.99 8.38 -17.16
N GLN A 153 -16.12 8.48 -15.83
CA GLN A 153 -17.32 9.04 -15.19
C GLN A 153 -17.04 10.32 -14.43
N GLN A 154 -15.80 10.51 -13.98
CA GLN A 154 -15.44 11.62 -13.08
C GLN A 154 -14.46 12.62 -13.73
N TYR A 155 -13.98 12.34 -14.95
CA TYR A 155 -13.19 13.27 -15.75
C TYR A 155 -13.96 13.62 -17.03
N ALA A 156 -14.04 14.91 -17.37
CA ALA A 156 -14.89 15.34 -18.48
C ALA A 156 -14.28 14.97 -19.84
N ASP A 157 -15.10 14.50 -20.78
CA ASP A 157 -14.69 14.18 -22.15
C ASP A 157 -13.93 15.32 -22.84
N SER A 158 -14.34 16.56 -22.61
CA SER A 158 -13.66 17.75 -23.16
C SER A 158 -12.28 17.97 -22.55
N GLN A 159 -12.11 17.70 -21.25
CA GLN A 159 -10.82 17.77 -20.57
C GLN A 159 -9.90 16.65 -21.04
N LEU A 160 -10.43 15.43 -21.20
CA LEU A 160 -9.71 14.29 -21.75
C LEU A 160 -9.18 14.57 -23.17
N ALA A 161 -10.03 15.12 -24.03
CA ALA A 161 -9.62 15.53 -25.38
C ALA A 161 -8.55 16.63 -25.35
N GLN A 162 -8.71 17.62 -24.47
CA GLN A 162 -7.72 18.70 -24.31
C GLN A 162 -6.36 18.18 -23.81
N LEU A 163 -6.38 17.23 -22.87
CA LEU A 163 -5.18 16.61 -22.33
C LEU A 163 -4.37 15.92 -23.44
N VAL A 164 -5.05 15.19 -24.31
CA VAL A 164 -4.44 14.54 -25.48
C VAL A 164 -3.96 15.56 -26.51
N ALA A 165 -4.73 16.62 -26.77
CA ALA A 165 -4.30 17.73 -27.63
C ALA A 165 -3.00 18.37 -27.11
N ASN A 166 -2.84 18.47 -25.79
CA ASN A 166 -1.65 18.99 -25.12
C ASN A 166 -0.44 18.04 -25.14
N GLY A 167 -0.57 16.83 -25.70
CA GLY A 167 0.54 15.89 -25.85
C GLY A 167 0.43 14.61 -25.03
N ALA A 168 -0.58 14.48 -24.17
CA ALA A 168 -0.69 13.31 -23.31
C ALA A 168 -0.98 12.03 -24.09
N ARG A 169 -0.46 10.91 -23.59
CA ARG A 169 -0.72 9.56 -24.09
C ARG A 169 -1.46 8.72 -23.06
N LEU A 170 -2.43 7.94 -23.54
CA LEU A 170 -3.33 7.13 -22.74
C LEU A 170 -3.32 5.70 -23.25
N ARG A 171 -3.07 4.74 -22.36
CA ARG A 171 -3.24 3.30 -22.60
C ARG A 171 -4.24 2.74 -21.60
N LEU A 172 -5.43 2.39 -22.08
CA LEU A 172 -6.59 2.09 -21.25
C LEU A 172 -7.10 0.68 -21.51
N LEU A 173 -6.99 -0.18 -20.49
CA LEU A 173 -7.31 -1.59 -20.56
C LEU A 173 -8.54 -1.92 -19.70
N PHE A 174 -9.63 -2.28 -20.36
CA PHE A 174 -10.91 -2.61 -19.74
C PHE A 174 -11.07 -4.11 -19.56
N LEU A 175 -11.80 -4.53 -18.53
CA LEU A 175 -12.30 -5.91 -18.50
C LEU A 175 -13.28 -6.11 -19.65
N ASP A 176 -13.18 -7.21 -20.39
CA ASP A 176 -14.09 -7.51 -21.49
C ASP A 176 -15.53 -7.60 -20.95
N PRO A 177 -16.46 -6.71 -21.36
CA PRO A 177 -17.84 -6.73 -20.87
C PRO A 177 -18.61 -8.00 -21.23
N ALA A 178 -18.17 -8.75 -22.25
CA ALA A 178 -18.75 -10.03 -22.63
C ALA A 178 -17.96 -11.24 -22.10
N GLY A 179 -16.85 -11.00 -21.39
CA GLY A 179 -15.89 -11.99 -20.93
C GLY A 179 -16.39 -12.88 -19.78
N GLY A 180 -15.70 -14.00 -19.57
CA GLY A 180 -15.94 -14.89 -18.43
C GLY A 180 -15.63 -14.23 -17.08
N ALA A 181 -14.57 -13.43 -17.01
CA ALA A 181 -14.17 -12.74 -15.79
C ALA A 181 -15.18 -11.65 -15.38
N MET A 182 -15.85 -11.00 -16.33
CA MET A 182 -16.94 -10.05 -16.05
C MET A 182 -18.11 -10.76 -15.35
N ARG A 183 -18.57 -11.87 -15.92
CA ARG A 183 -19.65 -12.68 -15.33
C ARG A 183 -19.28 -13.17 -13.94
N GLN A 184 -18.04 -13.63 -13.75
CA GLN A 184 -17.57 -14.07 -12.45
C GLN A 184 -17.58 -12.93 -11.42
N ARG A 185 -17.20 -11.71 -11.84
CA ARG A 185 -17.21 -10.55 -10.96
C ARG A 185 -18.62 -10.09 -10.59
N GLU A 186 -19.58 -10.18 -11.51
CA GLU A 186 -20.99 -9.91 -11.20
C GLU A 186 -21.52 -10.87 -10.12
N ILE A 187 -21.14 -12.14 -10.18
CA ILE A 187 -21.46 -13.14 -9.15
C ILE A 187 -20.80 -12.77 -7.81
N GLU A 188 -19.53 -12.37 -7.81
CA GLU A 188 -18.81 -11.99 -6.58
C GLU A 188 -19.40 -10.76 -5.87
N GLU A 189 -19.99 -9.82 -6.62
CA GLU A 189 -20.61 -8.59 -6.09
C GLU A 189 -22.12 -8.73 -5.85
N ASP A 190 -22.68 -9.94 -5.96
CA ASP A 190 -24.13 -10.20 -5.89
C ASP A 190 -24.94 -9.29 -6.83
N MET A 191 -24.38 -8.99 -8.01
CA MET A 191 -25.00 -8.13 -9.02
C MET A 191 -25.84 -8.96 -9.99
N THR A 192 -26.96 -8.37 -10.45
CA THR A 192 -27.72 -8.94 -11.57
C THR A 192 -26.84 -9.06 -12.80
N ALA A 193 -26.85 -10.24 -13.41
CA ALA A 193 -26.06 -10.53 -14.61
C ALA A 193 -26.28 -9.49 -15.71
N GLY A 194 -25.19 -9.02 -16.31
CA GLY A 194 -25.16 -8.01 -17.36
C GLY A 194 -25.14 -6.56 -16.89
N ASN A 195 -25.43 -6.26 -15.62
CA ASN A 195 -25.42 -4.87 -15.14
C ASN A 195 -24.02 -4.24 -15.20
N LEU A 196 -23.00 -4.99 -14.77
CA LEU A 196 -21.62 -4.51 -14.73
C LEU A 196 -21.00 -4.51 -16.12
N GLY A 197 -21.35 -5.51 -16.94
CA GLY A 197 -21.03 -5.56 -18.36
C GLY A 197 -21.60 -4.35 -19.13
N ALA A 198 -22.85 -3.97 -18.87
CA ALA A 198 -23.50 -2.82 -19.50
C ALA A 198 -22.82 -1.49 -19.11
N LEU A 199 -22.50 -1.30 -17.82
CA LEU A 199 -21.75 -0.12 -17.35
C LEU A 199 -20.39 -0.01 -18.04
N THR A 200 -19.67 -1.12 -18.12
CA THR A 200 -18.35 -1.18 -18.74
C THR A 200 -18.43 -0.88 -20.24
N THR A 201 -19.46 -1.40 -20.91
CA THR A 201 -19.74 -1.11 -22.32
C THR A 201 -19.99 0.37 -22.55
N LEU A 202 -20.78 1.03 -21.69
CA LEU A 202 -21.06 2.46 -21.79
C LEU A 202 -19.79 3.30 -21.63
N ASN A 203 -18.96 3.01 -20.62
CA ASN A 203 -17.70 3.71 -20.42
C ASN A 203 -16.73 3.51 -21.59
N LEU A 204 -16.59 2.27 -22.08
CA LEU A 204 -15.76 1.94 -23.23
C LEU A 204 -16.21 2.72 -24.49
N GLN A 205 -17.51 2.71 -24.80
CA GLN A 205 -18.06 3.44 -25.95
C GLN A 205 -17.93 4.96 -25.79
N GLY A 206 -18.07 5.49 -24.57
CA GLY A 206 -17.80 6.91 -24.28
C GLY A 206 -16.38 7.29 -24.66
N LEU A 207 -15.40 6.52 -24.17
CA LEU A 207 -13.99 6.76 -24.45
C LEU A 207 -13.65 6.64 -25.94
N LEU A 208 -14.16 5.61 -26.62
CA LEU A 208 -13.95 5.44 -28.07
C LEU A 208 -14.52 6.62 -28.85
N ARG A 209 -15.68 7.16 -28.46
CA ARG A 209 -16.24 8.38 -29.08
C ARG A 209 -15.34 9.61 -28.88
N VAL A 210 -14.70 9.75 -27.72
CA VAL A 210 -13.72 10.83 -27.49
C VAL A 210 -12.53 10.65 -28.43
N ARG A 211 -11.93 9.45 -28.46
CA ARG A 211 -10.82 9.11 -29.36
C ARG A 211 -11.16 9.39 -30.82
N ASP A 212 -12.34 8.95 -31.27
CA ASP A 212 -12.71 9.03 -32.68
C ASP A 212 -13.03 10.44 -33.16
N ARG A 213 -13.23 11.38 -32.24
CA ARG A 213 -13.38 12.81 -32.52
C ARG A 213 -12.06 13.57 -32.55
N LEU A 214 -10.96 12.95 -32.13
CA LEU A 214 -9.64 13.57 -32.20
C LEU A 214 -9.15 13.71 -33.66
N PRO A 215 -8.33 14.74 -33.95
CA PRO A 215 -7.57 14.84 -35.18
C PRO A 215 -6.77 13.56 -35.46
N ALA A 216 -6.65 13.19 -36.73
CA ALA A 216 -6.06 11.91 -37.14
C ALA A 216 -4.61 11.74 -36.68
N ASP A 217 -3.83 12.82 -36.61
CA ASP A 217 -2.43 12.84 -36.19
C ASP A 217 -2.21 12.61 -34.69
N ILE A 218 -3.26 12.77 -33.87
CA ILE A 218 -3.19 12.56 -32.42
C ILE A 218 -4.17 11.49 -31.91
N ARG A 219 -4.97 10.88 -32.77
CA ARG A 219 -5.94 9.84 -32.43
C ARG A 219 -5.30 8.65 -31.71
N ASP A 220 -4.13 8.22 -32.20
CA ASP A 220 -3.39 7.08 -31.66
C ASP A 220 -2.74 7.36 -30.31
N ARG A 221 -2.87 8.59 -29.77
CA ARG A 221 -2.50 8.88 -28.38
C ARG A 221 -3.48 8.29 -27.36
N ILE A 222 -4.67 7.85 -27.78
CA ILE A 222 -5.57 7.05 -26.93
C ILE A 222 -5.61 5.62 -27.48
N GLU A 223 -4.91 4.72 -26.82
CA GLU A 223 -4.96 3.28 -27.08
C GLU A 223 -5.92 2.62 -26.11
N VAL A 224 -6.82 1.79 -26.65
CA VAL A 224 -7.85 1.11 -25.88
C VAL A 224 -7.80 -0.38 -26.18
N ALA A 225 -7.83 -1.19 -25.14
CA ALA A 225 -7.86 -2.64 -25.25
C ALA A 225 -8.80 -3.25 -24.21
N THR A 226 -9.13 -4.53 -24.38
CA THR A 226 -9.87 -5.33 -23.41
C THR A 226 -9.14 -6.62 -23.05
N TYR A 227 -9.33 -7.15 -21.85
CA TYR A 227 -8.80 -8.45 -21.43
C TYR A 227 -9.86 -9.26 -20.68
N ASP A 228 -9.72 -10.59 -20.66
CA ASP A 228 -10.65 -11.50 -19.97
C ASP A 228 -9.91 -12.37 -18.95
N GLN A 229 -9.45 -11.74 -17.87
CA GLN A 229 -8.82 -12.42 -16.73
C GLN A 229 -9.41 -11.90 -15.42
N THR A 230 -9.36 -12.71 -14.36
CA THR A 230 -9.86 -12.30 -13.04
C THR A 230 -9.14 -11.05 -12.55
N ILE A 231 -9.89 -9.96 -12.40
CA ILE A 231 -9.36 -8.70 -11.92
C ILE A 231 -9.41 -8.62 -10.39
N ARG A 232 -8.29 -8.26 -9.76
CA ARG A 232 -8.18 -8.07 -8.29
C ARG A 232 -7.75 -6.67 -7.87
N VAL A 233 -7.21 -5.91 -8.81
CA VAL A 233 -6.78 -4.54 -8.58
C VAL A 233 -7.10 -3.68 -9.80
N ASN A 234 -7.52 -2.45 -9.57
CA ASN A 234 -7.51 -1.37 -10.55
C ASN A 234 -6.20 -0.61 -10.37
N ILE A 235 -5.44 -0.44 -11.44
CA ILE A 235 -4.16 0.25 -11.44
C ILE A 235 -4.30 1.44 -12.37
N THR A 236 -3.94 2.63 -11.88
CA THR A 236 -3.77 3.83 -12.70
C THR A 236 -2.37 4.40 -12.46
N LEU A 237 -1.50 4.33 -13.46
CA LEU A 237 -0.16 4.90 -13.46
C LEU A 237 -0.18 6.24 -14.19
N ILE A 238 0.47 7.25 -13.62
CA ILE A 238 0.51 8.62 -14.14
C ILE A 238 1.97 9.09 -14.16
N ASN A 239 2.41 9.64 -15.29
CA ASN A 239 3.70 10.32 -15.48
C ASN A 239 4.93 9.54 -14.99
N ASP A 240 4.95 8.20 -15.14
CA ASP A 240 6.02 7.33 -14.64
C ASP A 240 6.43 7.58 -13.17
N SER A 241 5.53 8.09 -12.34
CA SER A 241 5.88 8.55 -10.99
C SER A 241 4.80 8.34 -9.95
N LEU A 242 3.53 8.24 -10.36
CA LEU A 242 2.40 8.02 -9.46
C LEU A 242 1.63 6.77 -9.87
N CYS A 243 1.27 5.94 -8.89
CA CYS A 243 0.45 4.75 -9.05
C CYS A 243 -0.71 4.80 -8.06
N ILE A 244 -1.93 4.70 -8.57
CA ILE A 244 -3.14 4.50 -7.77
C ILE A 244 -3.54 3.03 -7.90
N ALA A 245 -3.49 2.30 -6.79
CA ALA A 245 -3.88 0.89 -6.74
C ALA A 245 -5.12 0.72 -5.87
N GLN A 246 -6.24 0.34 -6.47
CA GLN A 246 -7.52 0.13 -5.77
C GLN A 246 -7.89 -1.34 -5.83
N GLN A 247 -8.09 -1.96 -4.67
CA GLN A 247 -8.45 -3.38 -4.64
C GLN A 247 -9.88 -3.60 -5.18
N TYR A 248 -10.13 -4.81 -5.67
CA TYR A 248 -11.46 -5.36 -5.85
C TYR A 248 -11.66 -6.44 -4.78
N LEU A 249 -12.33 -6.07 -3.70
CA LEU A 249 -12.60 -6.99 -2.61
C LEU A 249 -13.69 -8.00 -3.01
N PRO A 250 -13.60 -9.27 -2.55
CA PRO A 250 -14.71 -10.22 -2.66
C PRO A 250 -15.92 -9.71 -1.87
N HIS A 251 -17.14 -9.88 -2.39
CA HIS A 251 -18.39 -9.58 -1.68
C HIS A 251 -18.55 -8.13 -1.19
N ALA A 252 -17.76 -7.20 -1.75
CA ALA A 252 -17.86 -5.78 -1.45
C ALA A 252 -17.83 -4.99 -2.76
N ARG A 253 -18.64 -3.92 -2.79
CA ARG A 253 -18.71 -3.03 -3.95
C ARG A 253 -17.41 -2.23 -4.05
N GLY A 254 -17.05 -1.87 -5.28
CA GLY A 254 -15.83 -1.11 -5.55
C GLY A 254 -15.71 0.19 -4.74
N VAL A 255 -16.82 0.85 -4.37
CA VAL A 255 -16.81 2.12 -3.62
C VAL A 255 -16.19 1.99 -2.22
N GLU A 256 -16.35 0.82 -1.58
CA GLU A 256 -15.85 0.54 -0.24
C GLU A 256 -14.43 -0.03 -0.26
N SER A 257 -13.83 -0.18 -1.45
CA SER A 257 -12.51 -0.78 -1.58
C SER A 257 -11.41 0.22 -1.19
N PRO A 258 -10.37 -0.23 -0.47
CA PRO A 258 -9.25 0.61 -0.12
C PRO A 258 -8.45 1.02 -1.35
N THR A 259 -7.83 2.20 -1.27
CA THR A 259 -6.97 2.77 -2.31
C THR A 259 -5.61 3.09 -1.73
N MET A 260 -4.56 2.60 -2.39
CA MET A 260 -3.18 2.97 -2.09
C MET A 260 -2.69 3.96 -3.13
N VAL A 261 -2.04 5.02 -2.65
CA VAL A 261 -1.31 5.99 -3.45
C VAL A 261 0.16 5.68 -3.30
N ILE A 262 0.82 5.38 -4.41
CA ILE A 262 2.21 4.94 -4.46
C ILE A 262 2.99 5.92 -5.33
N ARG A 263 4.07 6.48 -4.80
CA ARG A 263 4.95 7.40 -5.54
C ARG A 263 6.29 6.73 -5.79
N LYS A 264 6.66 6.59 -7.07
CA LYS A 264 7.92 5.97 -7.49
C LYS A 264 9.09 6.62 -6.76
N ARG A 265 9.79 5.84 -5.94
CA ARG A 265 10.93 6.29 -5.14
C ARG A 265 12.26 5.79 -5.67
N TRP A 266 12.30 4.53 -6.13
CA TRP A 266 13.51 3.91 -6.64
C TRP A 266 13.44 3.74 -8.16
N PRO A 267 14.58 3.79 -8.88
CA PRO A 267 14.59 3.69 -10.33
C PRO A 267 14.13 2.34 -10.90
N ALA A 268 14.23 1.26 -10.12
CA ALA A 268 13.97 -0.11 -10.59
C ALA A 268 13.41 -1.05 -9.49
N ALA A 269 12.90 -0.51 -8.39
CA ALA A 269 12.39 -1.28 -7.25
C ALA A 269 11.21 -0.58 -6.55
N GLY A 270 10.50 -1.29 -5.67
CA GLY A 270 9.34 -0.76 -4.95
C GLY A 270 8.01 -1.23 -5.56
N LEU A 271 6.91 -0.89 -4.87
CA LEU A 271 5.56 -1.25 -5.27
C LEU A 271 5.14 -0.61 -6.60
N TYR A 272 5.66 0.57 -6.94
CA TYR A 272 5.39 1.19 -8.24
C TYR A 272 5.72 0.20 -9.37
N HIS A 273 6.92 -0.37 -9.36
CA HIS A 273 7.36 -1.31 -10.38
C HIS A 273 6.63 -2.66 -10.32
N VAL A 274 6.13 -3.06 -9.15
CA VAL A 274 5.27 -4.24 -9.02
C VAL A 274 3.98 -4.02 -9.81
N PHE A 275 3.28 -2.91 -9.58
CA PHE A 275 2.03 -2.60 -10.27
C PHE A 275 2.25 -2.24 -11.74
N GLU A 276 3.37 -1.61 -12.08
CA GLU A 276 3.78 -1.38 -13.46
C GLU A 276 3.95 -2.69 -14.23
N ARG A 277 4.69 -3.65 -13.68
CA ARG A 277 4.83 -4.97 -14.29
C ARG A 277 3.49 -5.67 -14.47
N THR A 278 2.62 -5.62 -13.46
CA THR A 278 1.26 -6.17 -13.57
C THR A 278 0.47 -5.50 -14.70
N PHE A 279 0.57 -4.18 -14.86
CA PHE A 279 -0.05 -3.48 -15.99
C PHE A 279 0.53 -3.97 -17.32
N ASP A 280 1.85 -4.04 -17.47
CA ASP A 280 2.51 -4.41 -18.73
C ASP A 280 2.18 -5.87 -19.15
N GLU A 281 2.11 -6.79 -18.18
CA GLU A 281 1.69 -8.18 -18.40
C GLU A 281 0.25 -8.26 -18.90
N LEU A 282 -0.68 -7.54 -18.25
CA LEU A 282 -2.08 -7.50 -18.65
C LEU A 282 -2.27 -6.82 -20.01
N TRP A 283 -1.56 -5.73 -20.26
CA TRP A 283 -1.58 -4.98 -21.52
C TRP A 283 -1.11 -5.84 -22.69
N SER A 284 -0.02 -6.58 -22.51
CA SER A 284 0.54 -7.46 -23.54
C SER A 284 -0.42 -8.59 -23.94
N GLY A 285 -1.28 -9.04 -23.02
CA GLY A 285 -2.33 -10.04 -23.29
C GLY A 285 -3.66 -9.44 -23.76
N GLY A 286 -3.78 -8.11 -23.85
CA GLY A 286 -5.01 -7.41 -24.21
C GLY A 286 -5.37 -7.51 -25.69
N GLN A 287 -6.65 -7.35 -25.98
CA GLN A 287 -7.22 -7.30 -27.32
C GLN A 287 -7.56 -5.83 -27.68
N PRO A 288 -6.89 -5.22 -28.68
CA PRO A 288 -7.15 -3.84 -29.08
C PRO A 288 -8.60 -3.57 -29.52
N ARG A 289 -9.08 -2.34 -29.35
CA ARG A 289 -10.42 -1.88 -29.71
C ARG A 289 -10.40 -0.61 -30.56
#